data_AF-A0A4V1NQW2-F1
#
_entry.id   AF-A0A4V1NQW2-F1
#
_cell.length_a   1.000
_cell.length_b   1.000
_cell.length_c   1.000
_cell.angle_alpha   90.00
_cell.angle_beta   90.00
_cell.angle_gamma   90.00
#
_symmetry.space_group_name_H-M   'P 1'
#
loop_
_entity.id
_entity.type
_entity.pdbx_description
1 polymer ?
#
loop_
_entity_poly.entity_id
_entity_poly.type
_entity_poly.pdbx_seq_one_letter_code
_entity_poly.pdbx_strand_id
1 'polypeptide(L)'
;MSSTVRKRFALASTALALASGLAVAGPAHADSRGGQQTAAGTAALMPASDTSAVSIKKVHIKGTQVALRECPRTSCGVAKRVSNTTLRAFCQTNRHTSKVSGNAWWTKVTLLTGSDPAWVSNHYVRGAAPKVPHLPSC
;
A
#
# COMPACT_ATOMS: atom_id res chain seq x y z
N MET A 1 31.57 -1.83 -33.25
CA MET A 1 31.56 -1.75 -31.77
C MET A 1 30.45 -2.65 -31.28
N SER A 2 30.74 -3.63 -30.42
CA SER A 2 29.77 -4.64 -29.99
C SER A 2 29.96 -4.97 -28.50
N SER A 3 28.87 -5.12 -27.76
CA SER A 3 28.81 -5.93 -26.54
C SER A 3 27.35 -6.26 -26.21
N THR A 4 27.13 -7.46 -25.67
CA THR A 4 25.82 -8.11 -25.67
C THR A 4 25.25 -8.24 -24.25
N VAL A 5 23.93 -8.13 -24.11
CA VAL A 5 23.22 -8.33 -22.85
C VAL A 5 23.24 -9.80 -22.43
N ARG A 6 23.55 -10.07 -21.15
CA ARG A 6 22.96 -11.08 -20.22
C ARG A 6 23.99 -11.53 -19.19
N LYS A 7 23.65 -11.42 -17.89
CA LYS A 7 24.12 -12.36 -16.86
C LYS A 7 22.92 -12.80 -16.03
N ARG A 8 22.77 -14.13 -15.89
CA ARG A 8 21.87 -14.75 -14.91
C ARG A 8 22.65 -14.87 -13.59
N PHE A 9 21.98 -14.69 -12.46
CA PHE A 9 22.50 -15.13 -11.17
C PHE A 9 21.60 -16.21 -10.61
N ALA A 10 22.19 -17.36 -10.33
CA ALA A 10 21.65 -18.42 -9.52
C ALA A 10 22.74 -18.78 -8.51
N LEU A 11 22.39 -18.88 -7.24
CA LEU A 11 23.26 -19.38 -6.18
C LEU A 11 22.48 -20.42 -5.41
N ALA A 12 22.90 -21.68 -5.55
CA ALA A 12 22.50 -22.76 -4.66
C ALA A 12 23.40 -22.74 -3.41
N SER A 13 22.95 -23.37 -2.33
CA SER A 13 23.77 -23.69 -1.16
C SER A 13 23.26 -25.01 -0.58
N THR A 14 24.18 -25.88 -0.16
CA THR A 14 23.94 -27.33 -0.03
C THR A 14 24.71 -27.91 1.15
N ALA A 15 24.13 -28.89 1.86
CA ALA A 15 24.77 -29.71 2.91
C ALA A 15 25.18 -28.93 4.20
N LEU A 16 25.44 -29.50 5.40
CA LEU A 16 25.38 -30.85 6.01
C LEU A 16 25.11 -30.61 7.55
N ALA A 17 24.94 -31.52 8.52
CA ALA A 17 25.06 -32.99 8.62
C ALA A 17 24.26 -33.58 9.81
N LEU A 18 24.17 -34.92 9.81
CA LEU A 18 24.26 -35.88 10.95
C LEU A 18 24.05 -35.40 12.42
N ALA A 19 23.14 -36.08 13.13
CA ALA A 19 23.45 -36.80 14.38
C ALA A 19 22.30 -37.77 14.77
N SER A 20 22.62 -38.91 15.36
CA SER A 20 21.65 -39.94 15.81
C SER A 20 21.60 -40.04 17.33
N GLY A 21 20.42 -40.35 17.91
CA GLY A 21 20.25 -40.65 19.33
C GLY A 21 19.02 -41.52 19.59
N LEU A 22 19.15 -42.54 20.44
CA LEU A 22 18.13 -43.58 20.66
C LEU A 22 18.24 -44.15 22.10
N ALA A 23 17.10 -44.58 22.67
CA ALA A 23 16.92 -45.11 24.03
C ALA A 23 17.13 -44.08 25.18
N VAL A 24 16.67 -44.29 26.42
CA VAL A 24 16.02 -45.47 27.05
C VAL A 24 14.88 -45.05 28.02
N ALA A 25 14.16 -46.01 28.60
CA ALA A 25 12.92 -45.80 29.38
C ALA A 25 13.11 -45.46 30.88
N GLY A 26 12.04 -44.90 31.49
CA GLY A 26 11.89 -44.69 32.94
C GLY A 26 10.44 -44.29 33.29
N PRO A 27 9.86 -44.69 34.46
CA PRO A 27 8.41 -44.65 34.67
C PRO A 27 7.86 -43.45 35.50
N ALA A 28 6.57 -43.19 35.28
CA ALA A 28 5.56 -42.74 36.24
C ALA A 28 5.91 -41.71 37.33
N HIS A 29 5.45 -40.48 37.13
CA HIS A 29 4.65 -39.80 38.17
C HIS A 29 3.42 -39.15 37.52
N ALA A 30 2.24 -39.57 37.95
CA ALA A 30 1.00 -38.86 37.68
C ALA A 30 0.69 -37.99 38.91
N ASP A 31 0.73 -36.66 38.76
CA ASP A 31 0.07 -35.74 39.68
C ASP A 31 -0.85 -34.80 38.89
N SER A 32 -2.08 -34.63 39.37
CA SER A 32 -3.14 -33.99 38.61
C SER A 32 -3.25 -32.50 38.96
N ARG A 33 -2.53 -31.66 38.22
CA ARG A 33 -2.90 -30.25 38.05
C ARG A 33 -3.12 -29.94 36.59
N GLY A 34 -4.41 -29.85 36.21
CA GLY A 34 -4.88 -29.44 34.89
C GLY A 34 -4.61 -27.97 34.58
N GLY A 35 -3.34 -27.57 34.62
CA GLY A 35 -2.85 -26.28 34.13
C GLY A 35 -2.89 -26.25 32.61
N GLN A 36 -4.10 -26.27 32.03
CA GLN A 36 -4.30 -26.23 30.58
C GLN A 36 -4.01 -24.82 30.06
N GLN A 37 -2.72 -24.48 30.04
CA GLN A 37 -2.17 -23.34 29.32
C GLN A 37 -2.26 -23.61 27.82
N THR A 38 -3.49 -23.57 27.29
CA THR A 38 -3.73 -23.51 25.86
C THR A 38 -3.02 -22.26 25.34
N ALA A 39 -1.91 -22.46 24.63
CA ALA A 39 -1.14 -21.40 23.99
C ALA A 39 -1.87 -20.84 22.77
N ALA A 40 -3.10 -20.36 22.98
CA ALA A 40 -3.85 -19.53 22.05
C ALA A 40 -3.23 -18.12 22.07
N GLY A 41 -2.02 -18.02 21.52
CA GLY A 41 -1.38 -16.77 21.14
C GLY A 41 -2.13 -16.14 19.97
N THR A 42 -3.40 -15.78 20.19
CA THR A 42 -4.27 -15.11 19.24
C THR A 42 -3.66 -13.76 18.96
N ALA A 43 -2.81 -13.68 17.94
CA ALA A 43 -2.26 -12.44 17.43
C ALA A 43 -3.45 -11.52 17.15
N ALA A 44 -3.58 -10.46 17.95
CA ALA A 44 -4.67 -9.52 17.80
C ALA A 44 -4.55 -8.87 16.42
N LEU A 45 -5.37 -9.34 15.48
CA LEU A 45 -5.51 -8.77 14.16
C LEU A 45 -5.98 -7.33 14.35
N MET A 46 -5.02 -6.40 14.37
CA MET A 46 -5.28 -4.97 14.37
C MET A 46 -6.31 -4.70 13.27
N PRO A 47 -7.48 -4.14 13.60
CA PRO A 47 -8.49 -3.86 12.59
C PRO A 47 -7.86 -2.92 11.57
N ALA A 48 -7.66 -3.44 10.34
CA ALA A 48 -7.07 -2.68 9.25
C ALA A 48 -7.94 -1.43 9.04
N SER A 49 -7.35 -0.25 9.28
CA SER A 49 -8.09 0.97 9.60
C SER A 49 -9.33 1.16 8.74
N ASP A 50 -10.50 1.07 9.38
CA ASP A 50 -11.78 0.87 8.72
C ASP A 50 -11.97 1.94 7.63
N THR A 51 -11.86 1.51 6.38
CA THR A 51 -11.69 2.41 5.24
C THR A 51 -13.06 2.97 4.92
N SER A 52 -13.30 4.13 5.52
CA SER A 52 -14.56 4.47 6.18
C SER A 52 -15.73 4.71 5.20
N ALA A 53 -16.84 5.26 5.71
CA ALA A 53 -17.84 5.97 4.89
C ALA A 53 -17.27 7.27 4.26
N VAL A 54 -16.12 7.15 3.60
CA VAL A 54 -15.43 8.20 2.85
C VAL A 54 -16.32 8.61 1.68
N SER A 55 -16.43 9.91 1.44
CA SER A 55 -17.29 10.45 0.38
C SER A 55 -16.71 10.17 -1.01
N ILE A 56 -16.94 8.95 -1.54
CA ILE A 56 -16.41 8.50 -2.83
C ILE A 56 -17.01 9.32 -3.98
N LYS A 57 -16.36 10.43 -4.32
CA LYS A 57 -16.78 11.33 -5.39
C LYS A 57 -16.14 10.93 -6.70
N LYS A 58 -16.91 10.81 -7.78
CA LYS A 58 -16.34 10.68 -9.14
C LYS A 58 -15.72 12.02 -9.54
N VAL A 59 -14.43 12.04 -9.85
CA VAL A 59 -13.69 13.22 -10.31
C VAL A 59 -13.12 12.97 -11.71
N HIS A 60 -13.16 13.99 -12.58
CA HIS A 60 -12.61 13.90 -13.92
C HIS A 60 -11.25 14.58 -13.99
N ILE A 61 -10.24 13.87 -14.49
CA ILE A 61 -8.87 14.34 -14.64
C ILE A 61 -8.71 14.93 -16.04
N LYS A 62 -8.40 16.23 -16.14
CA LYS A 62 -8.13 16.93 -17.41
C LYS A 62 -6.66 16.81 -17.81
N GLY A 63 -6.41 16.67 -19.11
CA GLY A 63 -5.07 16.63 -19.69
C GLY A 63 -4.56 15.21 -19.93
N THR A 64 -3.34 15.12 -20.44
CA THR A 64 -2.69 13.88 -20.90
C THR A 64 -1.50 13.50 -20.01
N GLN A 65 -1.25 12.18 -19.90
CA GLN A 65 -0.11 11.60 -19.16
C GLN A 65 0.04 12.07 -17.70
N VAL A 66 -1.05 12.52 -17.07
CA VAL A 66 -1.10 13.04 -15.71
C VAL A 66 -0.61 11.96 -14.73
N ALA A 67 0.41 12.31 -13.96
CA ALA A 67 1.03 11.41 -12.99
C ALA A 67 0.18 11.27 -11.72
N LEU A 68 -0.32 10.06 -11.48
CA LEU A 68 -0.79 9.60 -10.17
C LEU A 68 0.42 9.09 -9.38
N ARG A 69 0.57 9.53 -8.13
CA ARG A 69 1.79 9.33 -7.33
C ARG A 69 1.55 8.60 -6.03
N GLU A 70 2.56 7.94 -5.46
CA GLU A 70 2.43 7.24 -4.16
C GLU A 70 2.15 8.20 -2.99
N CYS A 71 2.64 9.44 -3.06
CA CYS A 71 2.42 10.48 -2.07
C CYS A 71 2.21 11.87 -2.71
N PRO A 72 1.62 12.86 -2.01
CA PRO A 72 1.17 14.14 -2.59
C PRO A 72 2.31 15.16 -2.79
N ARG A 73 3.42 14.72 -3.39
CA ARG A 73 4.57 15.54 -3.75
C ARG A 73 5.04 15.22 -5.16
N THR A 74 5.61 16.20 -5.87
CA THR A 74 6.18 16.02 -7.21
C THR A 74 7.47 15.19 -7.23
N SER A 75 8.09 14.98 -6.05
CA SER A 75 9.23 14.08 -5.86
C SER A 75 8.87 12.62 -5.58
N CYS A 76 7.60 12.30 -5.28
CA CYS A 76 7.15 10.91 -5.05
C CYS A 76 7.14 10.11 -6.36
N GLY A 77 7.28 8.78 -6.28
CA GLY A 77 7.17 7.90 -7.43
C GLY A 77 5.81 8.00 -8.13
N VAL A 78 5.78 7.57 -9.39
CA VAL A 78 4.61 7.67 -10.28
C VAL A 78 3.99 6.29 -10.43
N ALA A 79 3.11 5.94 -9.49
CA ALA A 79 2.34 4.70 -9.50
C ALA A 79 1.59 4.44 -10.82
N LYS A 80 1.04 5.49 -11.47
CA LYS A 80 0.39 5.37 -12.79
C LYS A 80 0.35 6.70 -13.54
N ARG A 81 0.24 6.66 -14.87
CA ARG A 81 -0.14 7.82 -15.69
C ARG A 81 -1.53 7.62 -16.29
N VAL A 82 -2.31 8.71 -16.36
CA VAL A 82 -3.68 8.71 -16.91
C VAL A 82 -3.91 9.91 -17.84
N SER A 83 -4.86 9.79 -18.75
CA SER A 83 -5.27 10.87 -19.67
C SER A 83 -6.78 10.97 -19.70
N ASN A 84 -7.34 12.18 -19.58
CA ASN A 84 -8.77 12.52 -19.77
C ASN A 84 -9.77 11.48 -19.21
N THR A 85 -9.56 11.01 -17.98
CA THR A 85 -10.30 9.88 -17.39
C THR A 85 -11.03 10.26 -16.10
N THR A 86 -11.95 9.41 -15.65
CA THR A 86 -12.71 9.59 -14.41
C THR A 86 -12.22 8.63 -13.34
N LEU A 87 -11.90 9.15 -12.16
CA LEU A 87 -11.39 8.41 -11.00
C LEU A 87 -12.37 8.51 -9.82
N ARG A 88 -12.22 7.60 -8.86
CA ARG A 88 -12.84 7.68 -7.54
C ARG A 88 -11.95 8.54 -6.65
N ALA A 89 -12.43 9.65 -6.11
CA ALA A 89 -11.75 10.46 -5.11
C ALA A 89 -12.25 10.14 -3.70
N PHE A 90 -11.34 10.19 -2.73
CA PHE A 90 -11.59 9.78 -1.34
C PHE A 90 -11.50 10.95 -0.38
N CYS A 91 -10.31 11.51 -0.22
CA CYS A 91 -10.04 12.70 0.59
C CYS A 91 -8.99 13.57 -0.12
N GLN A 92 -8.77 14.79 0.36
CA GLN A 92 -7.79 15.72 -0.18
C GLN A 92 -6.96 16.40 0.91
N THR A 93 -5.70 16.71 0.63
CA THR A 93 -4.83 17.40 1.58
C THR A 93 -3.97 18.48 0.91
N ASN A 94 -3.55 19.44 1.71
CA ASN A 94 -2.53 20.45 1.41
C ASN A 94 -1.38 20.42 2.45
N ARG A 95 -1.37 19.45 3.37
CA ARG A 95 -0.33 19.33 4.40
C ARG A 95 0.91 18.64 3.82
N HIS A 96 2.07 19.27 3.98
CA HIS A 96 3.38 18.75 3.55
C HIS A 96 3.51 18.40 2.05
N THR A 97 2.67 19.01 1.19
CA THR A 97 2.52 18.74 -0.24
C THR A 97 3.42 19.60 -1.14
N SER A 98 3.70 19.15 -2.36
CA SER A 98 4.31 20.02 -3.40
C SER A 98 3.25 20.87 -4.12
N LYS A 99 3.59 22.10 -4.51
CA LYS A 99 2.74 22.91 -5.41
C LYS A 99 2.90 22.45 -6.86
N VAL A 100 1.80 22.39 -7.61
CA VAL A 100 1.77 22.17 -9.07
C VAL A 100 0.98 23.31 -9.71
N SER A 101 1.65 24.13 -10.53
CA SER A 101 1.06 25.32 -11.16
C SER A 101 0.25 26.15 -10.14
N GLY A 102 0.94 26.59 -9.08
CA GLY A 102 0.38 27.32 -7.94
C GLY A 102 -0.41 26.48 -6.94
N ASN A 103 -1.14 25.44 -7.37
CA ASN A 103 -2.05 24.69 -6.50
C ASN A 103 -1.30 23.72 -5.57
N ALA A 104 -1.50 23.88 -4.25
CA ALA A 104 -0.94 23.01 -3.22
C ALA A 104 -1.82 21.78 -2.89
N TRP A 105 -3.08 21.74 -3.32
CA TRP A 105 -3.99 20.65 -2.97
C TRP A 105 -3.78 19.41 -3.83
N TRP A 106 -3.87 18.24 -3.18
CA TRP A 106 -3.84 16.93 -3.81
C TRP A 106 -5.02 16.09 -3.34
N THR A 107 -5.56 15.27 -4.23
CA THR A 107 -6.68 14.35 -3.97
C THR A 107 -6.18 12.91 -4.02
N LYS A 108 -6.56 12.10 -3.03
CA LYS A 108 -6.33 10.65 -3.01
C LYS A 108 -7.38 9.96 -3.89
N VAL A 109 -6.95 9.13 -4.82
CA VAL A 109 -7.77 8.56 -5.91
C VAL A 109 -7.49 7.08 -6.21
N THR A 110 -8.49 6.37 -6.73
CA THR A 110 -8.34 5.04 -7.36
C THR A 110 -9.02 4.99 -8.73
N LEU A 111 -8.67 4.00 -9.55
CA LEU A 111 -9.37 3.69 -10.79
C LEU A 111 -10.81 3.22 -10.51
N LEU A 112 -11.73 3.49 -11.43
CA LEU A 112 -13.13 3.04 -11.32
C LEU A 112 -13.27 1.51 -11.20
N THR A 113 -12.34 0.78 -11.85
CA THR A 113 -12.17 -0.69 -11.87
C THR A 113 -11.52 -1.28 -10.62
N GLY A 114 -11.09 -0.45 -9.66
CA GLY A 114 -10.17 -0.85 -8.60
C GLY A 114 -8.70 -0.60 -8.99
N SER A 115 -7.93 -0.15 -8.00
CA SER A 115 -6.47 -0.01 -8.00
C SER A 115 -6.01 0.32 -6.59
N ASP A 116 -4.71 0.26 -6.34
CA ASP A 116 -4.09 0.94 -5.20
C ASP A 116 -4.43 2.45 -5.18
N PRO A 117 -4.52 3.06 -3.99
CA PRO A 117 -4.83 4.48 -3.85
C PRO A 117 -3.60 5.36 -4.08
N ALA A 118 -3.65 6.16 -5.13
CA ALA A 118 -2.61 7.10 -5.52
C ALA A 118 -3.07 8.57 -5.30
N TRP A 119 -2.18 9.52 -5.53
CA TRP A 119 -2.44 10.96 -5.37
C TRP A 119 -2.34 11.70 -6.70
N VAL A 120 -3.31 12.58 -6.97
CA VAL A 120 -3.29 13.51 -8.10
C VAL A 120 -3.33 14.95 -7.58
N SER A 121 -2.55 15.85 -8.18
CA SER A 121 -2.68 17.27 -7.84
C SER A 121 -4.00 17.83 -8.38
N ASN A 122 -4.69 18.62 -7.56
CA ASN A 122 -5.96 19.24 -7.89
C ASN A 122 -5.88 20.19 -9.09
N HIS A 123 -4.67 20.65 -9.48
CA HIS A 123 -4.47 21.37 -10.74
C HIS A 123 -5.03 20.60 -11.96
N TYR A 124 -4.94 19.25 -11.95
CA TYR A 124 -5.44 18.38 -13.02
C TYR A 124 -6.90 17.91 -12.82
N VAL A 125 -7.57 18.29 -11.73
CA VAL A 125 -8.95 17.88 -11.47
C VAL A 125 -9.92 18.92 -12.04
N ARG A 126 -10.85 18.49 -12.89
CA ARG A 126 -11.87 19.38 -13.48
C ARG A 126 -12.84 19.85 -12.38
N GLY A 127 -12.95 21.17 -12.22
CA GLY A 127 -13.80 21.79 -11.19
C GLY A 127 -13.17 21.88 -9.79
N ALA A 128 -11.86 21.65 -9.64
CA ALA A 128 -11.16 21.92 -8.38
C ALA A 128 -10.57 23.34 -8.37
N ALA A 129 -10.95 24.15 -7.38
CA ALA A 129 -10.56 25.55 -7.28
C ALA A 129 -10.52 26.03 -5.81
N PRO A 130 -9.35 25.98 -5.14
CA PRO A 130 -8.21 25.11 -5.41
C PRO A 130 -8.46 23.66 -4.96
N LYS A 131 -9.45 23.45 -4.08
CA LYS A 131 -9.89 22.16 -3.55
C LYS A 131 -11.05 21.58 -4.37
N VAL A 132 -11.27 20.27 -4.30
CA VAL A 132 -12.47 19.60 -4.82
C VAL A 132 -13.65 19.92 -3.89
N PRO A 133 -14.79 20.43 -4.39
CA PRO A 133 -15.96 20.69 -3.55
C PRO A 133 -16.54 19.41 -2.93
N HIS A 134 -16.95 19.47 -1.66
CA HIS A 134 -17.57 18.37 -0.89
C HIS A 134 -16.71 17.09 -0.76
N LEU A 135 -15.39 17.18 -0.88
CA LEU A 135 -14.48 16.07 -0.58
C LEU A 135 -13.79 16.32 0.78
N PRO A 136 -13.80 15.35 1.72
CA PRO A 136 -13.23 15.54 3.06
C PRO A 136 -11.71 15.69 3.04
N SER A 137 -11.15 16.19 4.14
CA SER A 137 -9.70 16.31 4.32
C SER A 137 -9.03 14.94 4.54
N CYS A 138 -7.76 14.83 4.12
CA CYS A 138 -6.78 13.97 4.76
C CYS A 138 -5.80 14.86 5.57
#